data_AF-A0A7J2R205-F1
#
_entry.id   AF-A0A7J2R205-F1
#
_cell.length_a   1.000
_cell.length_b   1.000
_cell.length_c   1.000
_cell.angle_alpha   90.00
_cell.angle_beta   90.00
_cell.angle_gamma   90.00
#
_symmetry.space_group_name_H-M   'P 1'
#
loop_
_entity.id
_entity.type
_entity.pdbx_description
1 polymer ?
#
loop_
_entity_poly.entity_id
_entity_poly.type
_entity_poly.pdbx_seq_one_letter_code
_entity_poly.pdbx_strand_id
1 'polypeptide(L)'
;MHVATDNAHDQESHLVHFIEKVKQKVGYQNIQYKIVSYPNVYDGLRNYINFNNVDILVLLEREQHGFFNTVFHRDLNKKMESHVQIPVLSINQVYL
;
A
#
# COMPACT_ATOMS: atom_id res chain seq x y z
N MET A 1 -2.33 2.36 -4.52
CA MET A 1 -3.68 2.14 -3.95
C MET A 1 -3.63 2.55 -2.48
N HIS A 2 -4.63 3.28 -2.00
CA HIS A 2 -4.83 3.65 -0.60
C HIS A 2 -6.11 3.00 -0.09
N VAL A 3 -6.08 2.40 1.10
CA VAL A 3 -7.26 1.83 1.77
C VAL A 3 -7.62 2.72 2.94
N ALA A 4 -8.73 3.46 2.82
CA ALA A 4 -9.23 4.30 3.89
C ALA A 4 -9.99 3.44 4.91
N THR A 5 -9.64 3.59 6.19
CA THR A 5 -10.38 3.04 7.33
C THR A 5 -10.94 4.23 8.13
N ASP A 6 -12.28 4.33 8.24
CA ASP A 6 -13.07 5.41 8.88
C ASP A 6 -12.29 6.63 9.39
N ASN A 7 -12.13 7.62 8.49
CA ASN A 7 -11.89 9.07 8.68
C ASN A 7 -11.44 9.64 7.32
N ALA A 8 -12.38 9.79 6.39
CA ALA A 8 -12.09 9.97 4.96
C ALA A 8 -11.64 11.38 4.53
N HIS A 9 -11.98 12.43 5.30
CA HIS A 9 -11.90 13.81 4.80
C HIS A 9 -10.49 14.42 4.84
N ASP A 10 -9.64 14.06 5.82
CA ASP A 10 -8.27 14.58 5.92
C ASP A 10 -7.25 13.75 5.10
N GLN A 11 -7.54 12.45 4.89
CA GLN A 11 -6.62 11.53 4.22
C GLN A 11 -6.52 11.77 2.71
N GLU A 12 -7.57 12.30 2.10
CA GLU A 12 -7.61 12.57 0.65
C GLU A 12 -6.61 13.66 0.26
N SER A 13 -6.52 14.74 1.04
CA SER A 13 -5.59 15.86 0.78
C SER A 13 -4.11 15.44 0.82
N HIS A 14 -3.74 14.62 1.81
CA HIS A 14 -2.36 14.11 1.92
C HIS A 14 -1.96 13.19 0.77
N LEU A 15 -2.89 12.37 0.26
CA LEU A 15 -2.64 11.49 -0.87
C LEU A 15 -2.41 12.29 -2.15
N VAL A 16 -3.25 13.31 -2.41
CA VAL A 16 -3.11 14.15 -3.62
C VAL A 16 -1.71 14.78 -3.67
N HIS A 17 -1.26 15.39 -2.57
CA HIS A 17 0.07 15.98 -2.48
C HIS A 17 1.19 14.95 -2.68
N PHE A 18 1.02 13.73 -2.14
CA PHE A 18 1.98 12.66 -2.37
C PHE A 18 2.07 12.26 -3.84
N ILE A 19 0.93 12.10 -4.53
CA ILE A 19 0.88 11.74 -5.95
C ILE A 19 1.53 12.82 -6.83
N GLU A 20 1.32 14.11 -6.51
CA GLU A 20 1.99 15.20 -7.21
C GLU A 20 3.52 15.10 -7.09
N LYS A 21 4.04 14.83 -5.89
CA LYS A 21 5.48 14.62 -5.69
C LYS A 21 6.01 13.41 -6.44
N VAL A 22 5.24 12.32 -6.51
CA VAL A 22 5.62 11.13 -7.29
C VAL A 22 5.73 11.51 -8.77
N LYS A 23 4.71 12.16 -9.33
CA LYS A 23 4.69 12.59 -10.74
C LYS A 23 5.85 13.52 -11.10
N GLN A 24 6.32 14.35 -10.17
CA GLN A 24 7.49 15.21 -10.40
C GLN A 24 8.82 14.43 -10.41
N LYS A 25 8.89 13.27 -9.74
CA LYS A 25 10.11 12.46 -9.60
C LYS A 25 10.22 11.32 -10.60
N VAL A 26 9.12 10.87 -11.18
CA VAL A 26 9.11 9.71 -12.09
C VAL A 26 8.58 10.12 -13.46
N GLY A 27 9.29 9.72 -14.52
CA GLY A 27 8.88 9.96 -15.92
C GLY A 27 7.85 8.95 -16.45
N TYR A 28 7.31 8.08 -15.59
CA TYR A 28 6.38 7.03 -16.00
C TYR A 28 4.95 7.57 -16.09
N GLN A 29 4.39 7.55 -17.29
CA GLN A 29 3.10 8.20 -17.59
C GLN A 29 1.89 7.37 -17.16
N ASN A 30 2.04 6.05 -17.05
CA ASN A 30 0.93 5.11 -16.80
C ASN A 30 0.75 4.82 -15.30
N ILE A 31 0.66 5.87 -14.48
CA ILE A 31 0.43 5.76 -13.04
C ILE A 31 -1.04 6.03 -12.74
N GLN A 32 -1.70 5.04 -12.14
CA GLN A 32 -3.05 5.18 -11.62
C GLN A 32 -3.02 5.16 -10.09
N TYR A 33 -3.84 6.01 -9.48
CA TYR A 33 -4.08 6.03 -8.04
C TYR A 33 -5.54 5.66 -7.78
N LYS A 34 -5.76 4.90 -6.71
CA LYS A 34 -7.10 4.45 -6.31
C LYS A 34 -7.22 4.57 -4.80
N ILE A 35 -8.26 5.24 -4.34
CA ILE A 35 -8.72 5.22 -2.96
C ILE A 35 -9.85 4.21 -2.91
N VAL A 36 -9.79 3.27 -1.96
CA VAL A 36 -10.87 2.34 -1.70
C VAL A 36 -11.23 2.38 -0.22
N SER A 37 -12.48 2.05 0.10
CA SER A 37 -12.94 1.90 1.47
C SER A 37 -13.10 0.41 1.77
N TYR A 38 -12.39 -0.06 2.79
CA TYR A 38 -12.48 -1.43 3.30
C TYR A 38 -12.25 -1.43 4.81
N PRO A 39 -12.75 -2.44 5.54
CA PRO A 39 -12.56 -2.54 7.00
C PRO A 39 -11.08 -2.59 7.43
N ASN A 40 -10.20 -3.11 6.58
CA ASN A 40 -8.76 -3.15 6.80
C ASN A 40 -7.98 -3.25 5.47
N VAL A 41 -6.67 -2.98 5.54
CA VAL A 41 -5.76 -2.99 4.38
C VAL A 41 -5.66 -4.36 3.73
N TYR A 42 -5.65 -5.44 4.52
CA TYR A 42 -5.56 -6.82 3.99
C TYR A 42 -6.74 -7.14 3.08
N ASP A 43 -7.96 -6.90 3.54
CA ASP A 43 -9.17 -7.15 2.76
C ASP A 43 -9.22 -6.26 1.51
N GLY A 44 -8.79 -5.01 1.62
CA GLY A 44 -8.69 -4.11 0.47
C GLY A 44 -7.74 -4.65 -0.60
N LEU A 45 -6.49 -4.98 -0.21
CA LEU A 45 -5.47 -5.49 -1.13
C LEU A 45 -5.88 -6.83 -1.74
N ARG A 46 -6.35 -7.79 -0.91
CA ARG A 46 -6.78 -9.10 -1.38
C ARG A 46 -7.92 -9.01 -2.38
N ASN A 47 -8.95 -8.22 -2.08
CA ASN A 47 -10.05 -8.04 -3.03
C ASN A 47 -9.57 -7.38 -4.33
N TYR A 48 -8.74 -6.34 -4.23
CA TYR A 48 -8.23 -5.67 -5.43
C TYR A 48 -7.42 -6.63 -6.32
N ILE A 49 -6.54 -7.43 -5.73
CA ILE A 49 -5.74 -8.42 -6.47
C ILE A 49 -6.63 -9.51 -7.09
N ASN A 50 -7.65 -10.00 -6.39
CA ASN A 50 -8.50 -11.08 -6.91
C ASN A 50 -9.43 -10.65 -8.05
N PHE A 51 -9.82 -9.37 -8.09
CA PHE A 51 -10.77 -8.84 -9.06
C PHE A 51 -10.12 -8.00 -10.17
N ASN A 52 -8.80 -7.86 -10.17
CA ASN A 52 -8.06 -7.12 -11.18
C ASN A 52 -6.85 -7.96 -11.62
N ASN A 53 -6.39 -7.77 -12.85
CA ASN A 53 -5.22 -8.48 -13.37
C ASN A 53 -3.94 -7.82 -12.83
N VAL A 54 -3.65 -8.02 -11.55
CA VAL A 54 -2.43 -7.53 -10.90
C VAL A 54 -1.33 -8.56 -11.10
N ASP A 55 -0.21 -8.15 -11.70
CA ASP A 55 0.91 -9.07 -11.93
C ASP A 55 1.85 -9.19 -10.73
N ILE A 56 2.05 -8.10 -9.98
CA ILE A 56 2.99 -8.03 -8.85
C ILE A 56 2.41 -7.11 -7.77
N LEU A 57 2.54 -7.52 -6.50
CA LEU A 57 2.30 -6.65 -5.35
C LEU A 57 3.64 -6.15 -4.81
N VAL A 58 3.84 -4.83 -4.75
CA VAL A 58 5.02 -4.21 -4.13
C VAL A 58 4.61 -3.53 -2.83
N LEU A 59 5.29 -3.88 -1.72
CA LEU A 59 5.06 -3.31 -0.39
C LEU A 59 6.36 -2.68 0.13
N LEU A 60 6.23 -1.50 0.74
CA LEU A 60 7.36 -0.82 1.39
C LEU A 60 7.35 -1.14 2.88
N GLU A 61 8.40 -1.78 3.36
CA GLU A 61 8.64 -2.01 4.78
C GLU A 61 9.27 -0.77 5.42
N ARG A 62 8.59 -0.21 6.42
CA ARG A 62 9.09 0.87 7.27
C ARG A 62 9.44 0.30 8.64
N GLU A 63 10.70 0.38 9.04
CA GLU A 63 11.05 0.21 10.45
C GLU A 63 10.58 1.44 11.23
N GLN A 64 9.74 1.25 12.25
CA GLN A 64 9.30 2.34 13.11
C GLN A 64 9.90 2.19 14.50
N HIS A 65 10.86 3.05 14.84
CA HIS A 65 11.16 3.37 16.23
C HIS A 65 10.09 4.33 16.76
N GLY A 66 9.00 3.81 17.33
CA GLY A 66 7.94 4.64 17.92
C GLY A 66 6.69 3.84 18.34
N PHE A 67 6.08 4.25 19.46
CA PHE A 67 5.06 3.56 20.27
C PHE A 67 3.68 3.26 19.62
N PHE A 68 3.55 3.26 18.29
CA PHE A 68 2.32 2.81 17.59
C PHE A 68 2.59 1.59 16.70
N ASN A 69 2.65 0.42 17.37
CA ASN A 69 2.29 -0.92 16.93
C ASN A 69 2.81 -1.46 15.57
N THR A 70 4.08 -1.84 15.63
CA THR A 70 4.81 -3.03 15.13
C THR A 70 4.08 -4.28 14.59
N VAL A 71 2.74 -4.38 14.58
CA VAL A 71 2.03 -5.65 14.25
C VAL A 71 1.51 -5.69 12.81
N PHE A 72 1.27 -4.56 12.15
CA PHE A 72 0.63 -4.58 10.82
C PHE A 72 1.55 -5.00 9.66
N HIS A 73 2.85 -4.73 9.70
CA HIS A 73 3.71 -4.87 8.51
C HIS A 73 4.13 -6.32 8.24
N ARG A 74 4.70 -6.99 9.25
CA ARG A 74 5.14 -8.38 9.12
C ARG A 74 3.96 -9.34 8.94
N ASP A 75 2.86 -9.10 9.66
CA ASP A 75 1.68 -9.98 9.56
C ASP A 75 0.89 -9.75 8.26
N LEU A 76 0.84 -8.53 7.73
CA LEU A 76 0.26 -8.29 6.41
C LEU A 76 1.09 -8.95 5.31
N ASN A 77 2.41 -8.77 5.30
CA ASN A 77 3.28 -9.39 4.30
C ASN A 77 3.13 -10.92 4.32
N LYS A 78 3.25 -11.53 5.51
CA LYS A 78 3.05 -12.98 5.69
C LYS A 78 1.66 -13.47 5.27
N LYS A 79 0.60 -12.71 5.59
CA LYS A 79 -0.76 -13.04 5.15
C LYS A 79 -0.90 -12.93 3.63
N MET A 80 -0.35 -11.90 3.01
CA MET A 80 -0.39 -11.74 1.56
C MET A 80 0.40 -12.86 0.86
N GLU A 81 1.65 -13.12 1.27
CA GLU A 81 2.49 -14.20 0.72
C GLU A 81 1.81 -15.58 0.77
N SER A 82 0.98 -15.84 1.78
CA SER A 82 0.26 -17.11 1.92
C SER A 82 -1.10 -17.16 1.22
N HIS A 83 -1.70 -16.02 0.84
CA HIS A 83 -3.09 -15.95 0.38
C HIS A 83 -3.28 -15.32 -1.01
N VAL A 84 -2.25 -14.75 -1.65
CA VAL A 84 -2.31 -14.31 -3.04
C VAL A 84 -1.45 -15.18 -3.96
N GLN A 85 -1.90 -15.37 -5.20
CA GLN A 85 -1.20 -16.19 -6.21
C GLN A 85 -0.14 -15.41 -6.99
N ILE A 86 0.07 -14.13 -6.66
CA ILE A 86 0.97 -13.23 -7.38
C ILE A 86 2.25 -13.02 -6.58
N PRO A 87 3.40 -12.80 -7.25
CA PRO A 87 4.63 -12.41 -6.57
C PRO A 87 4.44 -11.18 -5.68
N VAL A 88 4.95 -11.26 -4.46
CA VAL A 88 5.03 -10.13 -3.52
C VAL A 88 6.49 -9.70 -3.41
N LEU A 89 6.76 -8.44 -3.74
CA LEU A 89 8.07 -7.80 -3.57
C LEU A 89 8.02 -6.86 -2.37
N SER A 90 8.78 -7.18 -1.33
CA SER A 90 8.96 -6.30 -0.19
C SER A 90 10.24 -5.46 -0.34
N ILE A 91 10.11 -4.14 -0.23
CA ILE A 91 11.23 -3.20 -0.26
C ILE A 91 11.48 -2.74 1.17
N ASN A 92 12.62 -3.15 1.73
CA ASN A 92 13.06 -2.68 3.04
C ASN A 92 13.72 -1.32 2.89
N GLN A 93 13.35 -0.38 3.75
CA GLN A 93 14.03 0.90 3.82
C GLN A 93 15.43 0.69 4.42
N VAL A 94 16.43 0.49 3.56
CA VAL A 94 17.84 0.58 3.97
C VAL A 94 18.14 2.07 4.13
N TYR A 95 18.42 2.50 5.35
CA TYR A 95 18.96 3.84 5.60
C TYR A 95 20.30 3.96 4.83
N LEU A 96 20.33 4.82 3.82
CA LEU A 96 21.55 5.33 3.20
C LEU A 96 22.04 6.54 3.99
#